data_AF-A0A951YYR7-F1
#
_entry.id   AF-A0A951YYR7-F1
#
_cell.length_a   1.000
_cell.length_b   1.000
_cell.length_c   1.000
_cell.angle_alpha   90.00
_cell.angle_beta   90.00
_cell.angle_gamma   90.00
#
_symmetry.space_group_name_H-M   'P 1'
#
loop_
_entity.id
_entity.type
_entity.pdbx_description
1 polymer ?
#
loop_
_entity_poly.entity_id
_entity_poly.type
_entity_poly.pdbx_seq_one_letter_code
_entity_poly.pdbx_strand_id
1 'polypeptide(L)'
;MPVHGSASDYDEPTEPSQRRLSGALMRVNDVGEICAQALYEAQAATTVDPVLESEFRAAAREEGDHLAWTRERLRELGARPSLLNPLWYAGSFAIGLL
;
A
#
# COMPACT_ATOMS: atom_id res chain seq x y z
N MET A 1 -22.99 -13.15 26.39
CA MET A 1 -23.86 -12.72 25.28
C MET A 1 -23.16 -13.06 23.97
N PRO A 2 -23.80 -13.74 23.02
CA PRO A 2 -23.20 -13.95 21.71
C PRO A 2 -23.42 -12.70 20.86
N VAL A 3 -22.34 -12.12 20.35
CA VAL A 3 -22.41 -11.07 19.32
C VAL A 3 -22.76 -11.74 17.99
N HIS A 4 -24.04 -11.65 17.61
CA HIS A 4 -24.48 -11.98 16.25
C HIS A 4 -24.07 -10.84 15.32
N GLY A 5 -22.85 -10.91 14.79
CA GLY A 5 -22.51 -10.16 13.58
C GLY A 5 -23.23 -10.81 12.41
N SER A 6 -24.31 -10.17 11.95
CA SER A 6 -24.99 -10.50 10.70
C SER A 6 -23.99 -10.41 9.54
N ALA A 7 -24.08 -11.32 8.58
CA ALA A 7 -23.22 -11.40 7.39
C ALA A 7 -23.35 -10.19 6.41
N SER A 8 -23.87 -9.05 6.89
CA SER A 8 -24.16 -7.83 6.11
C SER A 8 -23.16 -6.68 6.29
N ASP A 9 -22.16 -6.80 7.18
CA ASP A 9 -21.24 -5.69 7.47
C ASP A 9 -20.10 -5.50 6.45
N TYR A 10 -20.03 -6.35 5.42
CA TYR A 10 -19.15 -6.17 4.27
C TYR A 10 -19.97 -5.81 3.02
N ASP A 11 -20.80 -4.78 3.11
CA ASP A 11 -21.50 -4.27 1.93
C ASP A 11 -20.48 -3.73 0.92
N GLU A 12 -20.49 -4.30 -0.29
CA GLU A 12 -19.85 -3.68 -1.44
C GLU A 12 -20.41 -2.26 -1.60
N PRO A 13 -19.60 -1.24 -1.94
CA PRO A 13 -20.11 0.12 -2.09
C PRO A 13 -21.10 0.17 -3.27
N THR A 14 -22.39 0.03 -2.96
CA THR A 14 -23.47 -0.07 -3.96
C THR A 14 -23.92 1.31 -4.44
N GLU A 15 -23.64 2.37 -3.68
CA GLU A 15 -23.94 3.75 -4.06
C GLU A 15 -22.74 4.42 -4.77
N PRO A 16 -22.94 5.11 -5.91
CA PRO A 16 -21.85 5.68 -6.69
C PRO A 16 -20.90 6.62 -5.94
N SER A 17 -21.37 7.36 -4.93
CA SER A 17 -20.51 8.22 -4.10
C SER A 17 -19.64 7.43 -3.14
N GLN A 18 -20.16 6.34 -2.56
CA GLN A 18 -19.37 5.43 -1.73
C GLN A 18 -18.26 4.76 -2.54
N ARG A 19 -18.54 4.28 -3.76
CA ARG A 19 -17.52 3.70 -4.65
C ARG A 19 -16.41 4.70 -4.98
N ARG A 20 -16.75 5.96 -5.25
CA ARG A 20 -15.76 7.04 -5.47
C ARG A 20 -14.91 7.30 -4.24
N LEU A 21 -15.52 7.34 -3.06
CA LEU A 21 -14.81 7.52 -1.79
C LEU A 21 -13.87 6.34 -1.50
N SER A 22 -14.34 5.11 -1.63
CA SER A 22 -13.49 3.91 -1.49
C SER A 22 -12.31 3.95 -2.45
N GLY A 23 -12.54 4.34 -3.72
CA GLY A 23 -11.45 4.51 -4.69
C GLY A 23 -10.47 5.62 -4.32
N ALA A 24 -10.90 6.67 -3.62
CA ALA A 24 -10.01 7.71 -3.11
C ALA A 24 -9.16 7.23 -1.93
N LEU A 25 -9.77 6.52 -0.98
CA LEU A 25 -9.05 5.94 0.17
C LEU A 25 -8.07 4.85 -0.29
N MET A 26 -8.46 4.02 -1.26
CA MET A 26 -7.59 2.99 -1.81
C MET A 26 -6.36 3.58 -2.52
N ARG A 27 -6.46 4.78 -3.13
CA ARG A 27 -5.27 5.47 -3.67
C ARG A 27 -4.30 5.91 -2.58
N VAL A 28 -4.80 6.28 -1.40
CA VAL A 28 -3.95 6.60 -0.25
C VAL A 28 -3.23 5.34 0.20
N ASN A 29 -3.92 4.19 0.23
CA ASN A 29 -3.31 2.90 0.55
C ASN A 29 -2.23 2.52 -0.47
N ASP A 30 -2.52 2.56 -1.79
CA ASP A 30 -1.54 2.31 -2.88
C ASP A 30 -0.28 3.17 -2.74
N VAL A 31 -0.42 4.46 -2.41
CA VAL A 31 0.73 5.35 -2.17
C VAL A 31 1.49 4.95 -0.90
N GLY A 32 0.80 4.52 0.15
CA GLY A 32 1.40 4.00 1.38
C GLY A 32 2.33 2.82 1.11
N GLU A 33 1.85 1.81 0.36
CA GLU A 33 2.66 0.63 0.03
C GLU A 33 3.90 1.00 -0.80
N ILE A 34 3.77 1.95 -1.73
CA ILE A 34 4.90 2.45 -2.54
C ILE A 34 5.94 3.13 -1.66
N CYS A 35 5.51 3.96 -0.72
CA CYS A 35 6.42 4.63 0.20
C CYS A 35 7.12 3.63 1.12
N ALA A 36 6.39 2.66 1.68
CA ALA A 36 6.95 1.62 2.55
C ALA A 36 7.98 0.77 1.79
N GLN A 37 7.62 0.28 0.61
CA GLN A 37 8.54 -0.45 -0.27
C GLN A 37 9.83 0.34 -0.53
N ALA A 38 9.72 1.60 -0.96
CA ALA A 38 10.87 2.46 -1.25
C ALA A 38 11.75 2.71 -0.02
N LEU A 39 11.14 2.85 1.16
CA LEU A 39 11.85 3.06 2.41
C LEU A 39 12.68 1.83 2.77
N TYR A 40 12.07 0.64 2.72
CA TYR A 40 12.75 -0.62 3.02
C TYR A 40 13.84 -0.94 2.00
N GLU A 41 13.63 -0.65 0.71
CA GLU A 41 14.66 -0.80 -0.32
C GLU A 41 15.88 0.10 -0.07
N ALA A 42 15.65 1.35 0.36
CA ALA A 42 16.73 2.27 0.70
C ALA A 42 17.50 1.82 1.96
N GLN A 43 16.79 1.42 3.01
CA GLN A 43 17.41 0.93 4.25
C GLN A 43 18.17 -0.38 4.06
N ALA A 44 17.68 -1.26 3.18
CA ALA A 44 18.42 -2.46 2.76
C ALA A 44 19.72 -2.11 2.01
N ALA A 45 19.75 -1.00 1.27
CA ALA A 45 20.92 -0.59 0.51
C ALA A 45 22.02 0.06 1.36
N THR A 46 21.68 0.57 2.56
CA THR A 46 22.59 1.35 3.41
C THR A 46 22.95 0.68 4.73
N THR A 47 22.17 -0.32 5.18
CA THR A 47 22.49 -1.05 6.41
C THR A 47 23.79 -1.85 6.29
N VAL A 48 24.55 -1.91 7.39
CA VAL A 48 25.76 -2.73 7.50
C VAL A 48 25.50 -4.10 8.15
N ASP A 49 24.30 -4.30 8.69
CA ASP A 49 23.90 -5.56 9.31
C ASP A 49 23.24 -6.47 8.27
N PRO A 50 23.83 -7.64 7.97
CA PRO A 50 23.31 -8.56 6.95
C PRO A 50 21.97 -9.20 7.33
N VAL A 51 21.67 -9.34 8.62
CA VAL A 51 20.36 -9.81 9.07
C VAL A 51 19.31 -8.75 8.76
N LEU A 52 19.59 -7.50 9.16
CA LEU A 52 18.67 -6.39 8.92
C LEU A 52 18.48 -6.10 7.42
N GLU A 53 19.52 -6.25 6.59
CA GLU A 53 19.39 -6.19 5.13
C GLU A 53 18.37 -7.21 4.63
N SER A 54 18.46 -8.47 5.10
CA SER A 54 17.57 -9.54 4.67
C SER A 54 16.12 -9.28 5.06
N GLU A 55 15.89 -8.75 6.27
CA GLU A 55 14.57 -8.37 6.77
C GLU A 55 13.98 -7.21 5.95
N PHE A 56 14.74 -6.15 5.68
CA PHE A 56 14.27 -5.05 4.84
C PHE A 56 13.95 -5.49 3.41
N ARG A 57 14.77 -6.36 2.83
CA ARG A 57 14.47 -6.93 1.51
C ARG A 57 13.23 -7.81 1.52
N ALA A 58 12.95 -8.51 2.62
CA ALA A 58 11.72 -9.29 2.78
C ALA A 58 10.51 -8.36 2.87
N ALA A 59 10.56 -7.37 3.76
CA ALA A 59 9.50 -6.36 3.92
C ALA A 59 9.20 -5.64 2.59
N ALA A 60 10.21 -5.17 1.86
CA ALA A 60 10.03 -4.55 0.55
C ALA A 60 9.30 -5.45 -0.46
N ARG A 61 9.54 -6.77 -0.43
CA ARG A 61 8.83 -7.72 -1.29
C ARG A 61 7.38 -7.92 -0.85
N GLU A 62 7.13 -8.03 0.46
CA GLU A 62 5.77 -8.14 1.02
C GLU A 62 4.92 -6.92 0.63
N GLU A 63 5.49 -5.71 0.67
CA GLU A 63 4.77 -4.51 0.21
C GLU A 63 4.49 -4.52 -1.30
N GLY A 64 5.33 -5.18 -2.09
CA GLY A 64 5.07 -5.42 -3.51
C GLY A 64 3.80 -6.27 -3.75
N ASP A 65 3.55 -7.27 -2.91
CA ASP A 65 2.34 -8.10 -2.96
C ASP A 65 1.11 -7.32 -2.51
N HIS A 66 1.22 -6.54 -1.43
CA HIS A 66 0.16 -5.61 -1.00
C HIS A 66 -0.16 -4.58 -2.09
N LEU A 67 0.86 -4.04 -2.77
CA LEU A 67 0.69 -3.11 -3.87
C LEU A 67 -0.03 -3.75 -5.07
N ALA A 68 0.22 -5.03 -5.36
CA ALA A 68 -0.52 -5.75 -6.39
C ALA A 68 -2.02 -5.85 -6.02
N TRP A 69 -2.33 -6.17 -4.76
CA TRP A 69 -3.71 -6.25 -4.28
C TRP A 69 -4.43 -4.90 -4.32
N THR A 70 -3.79 -3.83 -3.84
CA THR A 70 -4.40 -2.48 -3.84
C THR A 70 -4.67 -1.98 -5.25
N ARG A 71 -3.79 -2.28 -6.21
CA ARG A 71 -3.98 -1.97 -7.64
C ARG A 71 -5.12 -2.76 -8.26
N GLU A 72 -5.32 -4.01 -7.87
CA GLU A 72 -6.50 -4.78 -8.29
C GLU A 72 -7.76 -4.11 -7.74
N ARG A 73 -7.77 -3.78 -6.44
CA ARG A 73 -8.94 -3.15 -5.81
C ARG A 73 -9.26 -1.78 -6.39
N LEU A 74 -8.24 -1.00 -6.78
CA LEU A 74 -8.44 0.25 -7.54
C LEU A 74 -9.15 0.00 -8.87
N ARG A 75 -8.75 -1.04 -9.61
CA ARG A 75 -9.38 -1.42 -10.88
C ARG A 75 -10.83 -1.83 -10.69
N GLU A 76 -11.14 -2.66 -9.70
CA GLU A 76 -12.52 -3.05 -9.33
C GLU A 76 -13.38 -1.83 -8.98
N LEU A 77 -12.81 -0.83 -8.30
CA LEU A 77 -13.49 0.43 -7.95
C LEU A 77 -13.58 1.43 -9.12
N GLY A 78 -13.00 1.13 -10.28
CA GLY A 78 -12.95 2.05 -11.43
C GLY A 78 -12.09 3.28 -11.18
N ALA A 79 -11.13 3.17 -10.25
CA ALA A 79 -10.16 4.19 -9.93
C ALA A 79 -8.80 3.88 -10.57
N ARG A 80 -7.87 4.83 -10.49
CA ARG A 80 -6.50 4.71 -11.01
C ARG A 80 -5.49 4.96 -9.89
N PRO A 81 -4.27 4.40 -9.98
CA PRO A 81 -3.16 4.78 -9.10
C PRO A 81 -2.82 6.28 -9.20
N SER A 82 -2.09 6.79 -8.21
CA SER A 82 -1.66 8.18 -8.22
C SER A 82 -0.58 8.42 -9.29
N LEU A 83 -0.69 9.53 -10.03
CA LEU A 83 0.32 9.94 -11.01
C LEU A 83 1.63 10.40 -10.35
N LEU A 84 1.57 10.76 -9.07
CA LEU A 84 2.72 11.22 -8.30
C LEU A 84 3.50 10.06 -7.66
N ASN A 85 3.14 8.81 -7.95
CA ASN A 85 3.84 7.62 -7.42
C ASN A 85 5.37 7.68 -7.63
N PRO A 86 5.92 8.13 -8.78
CA PRO A 86 7.37 8.30 -8.92
C PRO A 86 7.98 9.30 -7.93
N LEU A 87 7.26 10.40 -7.64
CA LEU A 87 7.70 11.41 -6.68
C LEU A 87 7.67 10.84 -5.24
N TRP A 88 6.60 10.13 -4.88
CA TRP A 88 6.46 9.53 -3.56
C TRP A 88 7.50 8.45 -3.30
N TYR A 89 7.74 7.57 -4.29
CA TYR A 89 8.79 6.57 -4.24
C TYR A 89 10.16 7.23 -4.05
N ALA A 90 10.53 8.20 -4.90
CA ALA A 90 11.83 8.85 -4.82
C ALA A 90 12.03 9.60 -3.49
N GLY A 91 10.99 10.25 -2.97
CA GLY A 91 11.03 10.95 -1.68
C GLY A 91 11.23 9.98 -0.51
N SER A 92 10.47 8.89 -0.47
CA SER A 92 10.60 7.89 0.59
C SER A 92 11.95 7.15 0.53
N PHE A 93 12.42 6.82 -0.67
CA PHE A 93 13.75 6.25 -0.88
C PHE A 93 14.84 7.20 -0.35
N ALA A 94 14.79 8.49 -0.69
CA ALA A 94 15.75 9.47 -0.20
C ALA A 94 15.73 9.62 1.33
N ILE A 95 14.55 9.52 1.96
CA ILE A 95 14.42 9.51 3.42
C ILE A 95 15.07 8.25 4.01
N GLY A 96 14.87 7.08 3.40
CA GLY A 96 15.46 5.82 3.88
C GLY A 96 16.98 5.72 3.73
N LEU A 97 17.61 6.63 3.00
CA LEU A 97 19.07 6.74 2.91
C LEU A 97 19.69 7.53 4.08
N LEU A 98 18.89 8.24 4.88
CA LEU A 98 19.34 9.02 6.05
C LEU A 98 19.58 8.13 7.26
#